data_AF-A0A5E6R674-F1
#
_entry.id   AF-A0A5E6R674-F1
#
_cell.length_a   1.000
_cell.length_b   1.000
_cell.length_c   1.000
_cell.angle_alpha   90.00
_cell.angle_beta   90.00
_cell.angle_gamma   90.00
#
_symmetry.space_group_name_H-M   'P 1'
#
loop_
_entity.id
_entity.type
_entity.pdbx_description
1 polymer ?
#
loop_
_entity_poly.entity_id
_entity_poly.type
_entity_poly.pdbx_seq_one_letter_code
_entity_poly.pdbx_strand_id
1 'polypeptide(L)'
;MRNTDGSSSHNLFGIKATGSWQGGEARAITSEFRDGAFVKETAAFRSYDSYQDSFHDLVSLLQNNARYQDAVKSADNPEQFVRELQKAGYATDPNYASKISQIAKQMKSYESYAMLGTTTQR
;
A
#
# COMPACT_ATOMS: atom_id res chain seq x y z
N MET A 1 11.75 0.59 -3.35
CA MET A 1 12.69 0.07 -2.33
C MET A 1 13.56 -0.98 -3.00
N ARG A 2 14.83 -1.09 -2.60
CA ARG A 2 15.79 -2.03 -3.21
C ARG A 2 16.51 -2.82 -2.12
N ASN A 3 16.85 -4.06 -2.44
CA ASN A 3 17.72 -4.89 -1.62
C ASN A 3 19.15 -4.32 -1.61
N THR A 4 20.02 -4.86 -0.75
CA THR A 4 21.42 -4.43 -0.62
C THR A 4 22.23 -4.61 -1.91
N ASP A 5 21.87 -5.59 -2.73
CA ASP A 5 22.46 -5.86 -4.05
C ASP A 5 21.88 -4.97 -5.17
N GLY A 6 20.97 -4.05 -4.83
CA GLY A 6 20.30 -3.15 -5.78
C GLY A 6 19.12 -3.79 -6.52
N SER A 7 18.81 -5.07 -6.31
CA SER A 7 17.63 -5.72 -6.88
C SER A 7 16.33 -5.17 -6.27
N SER A 8 15.20 -5.43 -6.91
CA SER A 8 13.88 -5.04 -6.40
C SER A 8 13.55 -5.82 -5.13
N SER A 9 13.02 -5.16 -4.10
CA SER A 9 12.49 -5.86 -2.92
C SER A 9 11.11 -6.47 -3.14
N HIS A 10 10.50 -6.21 -4.31
CA HIS A 10 9.12 -6.58 -4.67
C HIS A 10 8.02 -6.13 -3.71
N ASN A 11 8.33 -5.30 -2.72
CA ASN A 11 7.34 -4.80 -1.76
C ASN A 11 6.56 -3.62 -2.34
N LEU A 12 5.42 -3.94 -2.96
CA LEU A 12 4.51 -2.97 -3.57
C LEU A 12 3.73 -2.16 -2.54
N PHE A 13 3.56 -2.69 -1.32
CA PHE A 13 2.60 -2.18 -0.34
C PHE A 13 3.24 -1.38 0.79
N GLY A 14 4.57 -1.31 0.85
CA GLY A 14 5.29 -0.59 1.90
C GLY A 14 5.17 -1.24 3.27
N ILE A 15 4.97 -2.57 3.34
CA ILE A 15 4.84 -3.27 4.62
C ILE A 15 6.19 -3.24 5.34
N LYS A 16 6.22 -2.61 6.52
CA LYS A 16 7.42 -2.54 7.36
C LYS A 16 7.81 -3.93 7.88
N ALA A 17 9.11 -4.17 7.97
CA ALA A 17 9.64 -5.32 8.67
C ALA A 17 9.67 -5.00 10.17
N THR A 18 8.74 -5.56 10.93
CA THR A 18 8.63 -5.34 12.38
C THR A 18 8.43 -6.66 13.12
N GLY A 19 8.95 -6.71 14.36
CA GLY A 19 8.64 -7.72 15.39
C GLY A 19 8.92 -9.18 15.00
N SER A 20 7.99 -9.78 14.26
CA SER A 20 7.94 -11.20 13.92
C SER A 20 8.39 -11.54 12.49
N TRP A 21 8.76 -10.55 11.69
CA TRP A 21 9.26 -10.80 10.33
C TRP A 21 10.63 -11.49 10.36
N GLN A 22 10.76 -12.60 9.63
CA GLN A 22 12.00 -13.39 9.53
C GLN A 22 12.52 -13.49 8.09
N GLY A 23 11.80 -12.91 7.13
CA GLY A 23 12.18 -12.94 5.72
C GLY A 23 13.18 -11.84 5.35
N GLY A 24 13.38 -11.63 4.05
CA GLY A 24 14.28 -10.59 3.54
C GLY A 24 13.85 -9.18 3.95
N GLU A 25 14.79 -8.26 4.03
CA GLU A 25 14.55 -6.87 4.37
C GLU A 25 15.26 -5.91 3.41
N ALA A 26 14.59 -4.80 3.10
CA ALA A 26 15.15 -3.68 2.37
C ALA A 26 15.01 -2.39 3.19
N ARG A 27 16.10 -1.63 3.33
CA ARG A 27 16.07 -0.33 4.02
C ARG A 27 15.75 0.79 3.03
N ALA A 28 14.88 1.70 3.43
CA ALA A 28 14.55 2.89 2.64
C ALA A 28 14.28 4.10 3.54
N ILE A 29 14.54 5.29 2.99
CA ILE A 29 14.10 6.55 3.60
C ILE A 29 12.61 6.71 3.32
N THR A 30 11.82 6.87 4.37
CA THR A 30 10.37 7.11 4.34
C THR A 30 10.04 8.44 5.02
N SER A 31 8.83 8.94 4.79
CA SER A 31 8.27 10.10 5.50
C SER A 31 7.09 9.64 6.36
N GLU A 32 7.22 9.77 7.67
CA GLU A 32 6.16 9.46 8.63
C GLU A 32 5.53 10.74 9.16
N PHE A 33 4.24 10.73 9.48
CA PHE A 33 3.57 11.86 10.10
C PHE A 33 3.54 11.66 11.61
N ARG A 34 4.24 12.54 12.35
CA ARG A 34 4.34 12.51 13.82
C ARG A 34 4.25 13.94 14.35
N ASP A 35 3.54 14.11 15.46
CA ASP A 35 3.43 15.40 16.15
C ASP A 35 3.03 16.58 15.23
N GLY A 36 2.16 16.30 14.24
CA GLY A 36 1.65 17.29 13.30
C GLY A 36 2.55 17.59 12.09
N ALA A 37 3.69 16.90 11.94
CA ALA A 37 4.64 17.13 10.85
C ALA A 37 5.12 15.84 10.17
N PHE A 38 5.54 15.95 8.91
CA PHE A 38 6.23 14.86 8.22
C PHE A 38 7.71 14.83 8.60
N VAL A 39 8.18 13.68 9.08
CA VAL A 39 9.56 13.43 9.49
C VAL A 39 10.13 12.34 8.60
N LYS A 40 11.33 12.59 8.07
CA LYS A 40 12.07 11.56 7.32
C LYS A 40 12.78 10.62 8.28
N GLU A 41 12.65 9.32 8.03
CA GLU A 41 13.38 8.30 8.77
C GLU A 41 13.84 7.16 7.86
N THR A 42 14.89 6.45 8.28
CA THR A 42 15.26 5.18 7.63
C THR A 42 14.49 4.06 8.32
N ALA A 43 13.71 3.31 7.55
CA ALA A 43 12.94 2.17 8.04
C ALA A 43 13.30 0.90 7.27
N ALA A 44 13.12 -0.26 7.92
CA ALA A 44 13.22 -1.57 7.31
C ALA A 44 11.83 -1.99 6.79
N PHE A 45 11.80 -2.51 5.57
CA PHE A 45 10.61 -3.01 4.90
C PHE A 45 10.82 -4.45 4.51
N ARG A 46 9.73 -5.23 4.52
CA ARG A 46 9.77 -6.62 4.05
C ARG A 46 10.27 -6.66 2.61
N SER A 47 11.03 -7.69 2.27
CA SER A 47 11.48 -7.98 0.93
C SER A 47 11.00 -9.38 0.54
N TYR A 48 10.58 -9.52 -0.71
CA TYR A 48 9.96 -10.73 -1.22
C TYR A 48 10.64 -11.19 -2.51
N ASP A 49 10.52 -12.48 -2.80
CA ASP A 49 11.09 -13.09 -4.00
C ASP A 49 10.34 -12.64 -5.27
N SER A 50 9.04 -12.36 -5.16
CA SER A 50 8.21 -11.90 -6.27
C SER A 50 7.14 -10.90 -5.84
N TYR A 51 6.53 -10.23 -6.84
CA TYR A 51 5.36 -9.40 -6.59
C TYR A 51 4.18 -10.22 -6.06
N GLN A 52 4.01 -11.46 -6.50
CA GLN A 52 2.93 -12.33 -6.00
C GLN A 52 3.06 -12.57 -4.50
N ASP A 53 4.27 -12.78 -4.00
CA ASP A 53 4.52 -12.98 -2.57
C ASP A 53 4.15 -11.72 -1.77
N SER A 54 4.38 -10.54 -2.33
CA SER A 54 3.96 -9.28 -1.70
C SER A 54 2.45 -9.15 -1.56
N PHE A 55 1.68 -9.64 -2.55
CA PHE A 55 0.21 -9.68 -2.47
C PHE A 55 -0.27 -10.71 -1.45
N HIS A 56 0.33 -11.90 -1.45
CA HIS A 56 -0.01 -12.95 -0.50
C HIS A 56 0.24 -12.50 0.95
N ASP A 57 1.36 -11.82 1.20
CA ASP A 57 1.69 -11.30 2.51
C ASP A 57 0.75 -10.15 2.94
N LEU A 58 0.35 -9.27 2.01
CA LEU A 58 -0.67 -8.25 2.31
C LEU A 58 -1.99 -8.90 2.75
N VAL A 59 -2.49 -9.87 1.99
CA VAL A 59 -3.76 -10.56 2.33
C VAL A 59 -3.63 -11.25 3.68
N SER A 60 -2.53 -11.97 3.90
CA SER A 60 -2.23 -12.64 5.17
C SER A 60 -2.17 -11.66 6.34
N LEU A 61 -1.54 -10.50 6.16
CA LEU A 61 -1.46 -9.44 7.17
C LEU A 61 -2.86 -8.92 7.53
N LEU A 62 -3.70 -8.65 6.55
CA LEU A 62 -5.04 -8.09 6.77
C LEU A 62 -5.97 -9.11 7.44
N GLN A 63 -5.92 -10.38 7.03
CA GLN A 63 -6.78 -11.44 7.56
C GLN A 63 -6.37 -11.88 8.98
N ASN A 64 -5.07 -11.99 9.26
CA ASN A 64 -4.57 -12.56 10.50
C ASN A 64 -4.32 -11.54 11.61
N ASN A 65 -4.45 -10.24 11.34
CA ASN A 65 -4.26 -9.19 12.34
C ASN A 65 -5.60 -8.56 12.73
N ALA A 66 -5.98 -8.72 14.00
CA ALA A 66 -7.23 -8.20 14.55
C ALA A 66 -7.44 -6.70 14.28
N ARG A 67 -6.36 -5.92 14.17
CA ARG A 67 -6.44 -4.47 13.88
C ARG A 67 -7.09 -4.14 12.54
N TYR A 68 -7.05 -5.05 11.56
CA TYR A 68 -7.54 -4.82 10.19
C TYR A 68 -8.89 -5.46 9.92
N GLN A 69 -9.55 -6.07 10.91
CA GLN A 69 -10.81 -6.81 10.71
C GLN A 69 -11.92 -5.96 10.13
N ASP A 70 -12.04 -4.69 10.54
CA ASP A 70 -13.07 -3.79 9.99
C ASP A 70 -12.78 -3.40 8.54
N ALA A 71 -11.49 -3.32 8.15
CA ALA A 71 -11.11 -3.18 6.75
C ALA A 71 -11.52 -4.42 5.96
N VAL A 72 -11.19 -5.63 6.44
CA VAL A 72 -11.57 -6.89 5.78
C VAL A 72 -13.08 -7.03 5.61
N LYS A 73 -13.87 -6.67 6.63
CA LYS A 73 -15.35 -6.67 6.53
C LYS A 73 -15.89 -5.68 5.48
N SER A 74 -15.13 -4.64 5.17
CA SER A 74 -15.50 -3.59 4.21
C SER A 74 -14.91 -3.83 2.81
N ALA A 75 -14.40 -5.03 2.51
CA ALA A 75 -13.68 -5.32 1.28
C ALA A 75 -14.51 -5.14 0.00
N ASP A 76 -15.84 -5.21 0.10
CA ASP A 76 -16.78 -4.96 -1.00
C ASP A 76 -17.03 -3.47 -1.28
N ASN A 77 -16.58 -2.59 -0.38
CA ASN A 77 -16.67 -1.14 -0.51
C ASN A 77 -15.26 -0.51 -0.46
N PRO A 78 -14.64 -0.24 -1.62
CA PRO A 78 -13.26 0.27 -1.68
C PRO A 78 -13.03 1.56 -0.88
N GLU A 79 -14.00 2.47 -0.85
CA GLU A 79 -13.85 3.71 -0.09
C GLU A 79 -13.84 3.45 1.42
N GLN A 80 -14.74 2.57 1.89
CA GLN A 80 -14.80 2.19 3.29
C GLN A 80 -13.57 1.37 3.70
N PHE A 81 -13.15 0.42 2.85
CA PHE A 81 -11.94 -0.38 3.04
C PHE A 81 -10.72 0.50 3.34
N VAL A 82 -10.48 1.52 2.52
CA VAL A 82 -9.32 2.41 2.68
C VAL A 82 -9.44 3.28 3.93
N ARG A 83 -10.65 3.76 4.28
CA ARG A 83 -10.89 4.48 5.54
C ARG A 83 -10.56 3.63 6.76
N GLU A 84 -11.02 2.39 6.77
CA GLU A 84 -10.73 1.45 7.85
C GLU A 84 -9.24 1.06 7.90
N LEU A 85 -8.55 0.95 6.75
CA LEU A 85 -7.09 0.80 6.72
C LEU A 85 -6.37 1.98 7.38
N GLN A 86 -6.77 3.21 7.07
CA GLN A 86 -6.18 4.41 7.68
C GLN A 86 -6.42 4.41 9.20
N LYS A 87 -7.67 4.19 9.62
CA LYS A 87 -8.06 4.13 11.04
C LYS A 87 -7.31 3.03 11.79
N ALA A 88 -7.09 1.89 11.15
CA ALA A 88 -6.30 0.79 11.69
C ALA A 88 -4.80 1.11 11.76
N GLY A 89 -4.33 2.24 11.21
CA GLY A 89 -2.93 2.68 11.26
C GLY A 89 -2.04 2.00 10.22
N TYR A 90 -2.56 1.71 9.03
CA TYR A 90 -1.76 1.23 7.90
C TYR A 90 -0.76 2.29 7.42
N ALA A 91 -1.16 3.56 7.42
CA ALA A 91 -0.32 4.71 7.10
C ALA A 91 -0.49 5.80 8.17
N THR A 92 0.59 6.53 8.47
CA THR A 92 0.53 7.66 9.41
C THR A 92 -0.01 8.94 8.78
N ASP A 93 0.00 9.03 7.44
CA ASP A 93 -0.48 10.21 6.73
C ASP A 93 -1.97 10.45 7.01
N PRO A 94 -2.35 11.62 7.59
CA PRO A 94 -3.74 11.91 7.92
C PRO A 94 -4.65 12.00 6.67
N ASN A 95 -4.07 12.16 5.48
CA ASN A 95 -4.80 12.25 4.22
C ASN A 95 -4.72 10.96 3.38
N TYR A 96 -4.26 9.84 3.95
CA TYR A 96 -4.04 8.59 3.22
C TYR A 96 -5.26 8.15 2.41
N ALA A 97 -6.44 8.05 3.03
CA ALA A 97 -7.64 7.57 2.35
C ALA A 97 -8.12 8.50 1.24
N SER A 98 -8.01 9.81 1.47
CA SER A 98 -8.31 10.82 0.46
C SER A 98 -7.39 10.70 -0.76
N LYS A 99 -6.09 10.48 -0.54
CA LYS A 99 -5.10 10.30 -1.62
C LYS A 99 -5.38 9.05 -2.46
N ILE A 100 -5.63 7.90 -1.81
CA ILE A 100 -5.98 6.66 -2.53
C ILE A 100 -7.28 6.84 -3.33
N SER A 101 -8.29 7.48 -2.75
CA SER A 101 -9.56 7.76 -3.45
C SER A 101 -9.36 8.64 -4.69
N GLN A 102 -8.45 9.62 -4.62
CA GLN A 102 -8.10 10.46 -5.77
C GLN A 102 -7.42 9.65 -6.88
N ILE A 103 -6.46 8.79 -6.52
CA ILE A 103 -5.78 7.90 -7.49
C ILE A 103 -6.80 6.98 -8.18
N ALA A 104 -7.70 6.36 -7.42
CA ALA A 104 -8.75 5.50 -7.98
C ALA A 104 -9.66 6.23 -8.98
N LYS A 105 -10.03 7.49 -8.68
CA LYS A 105 -10.80 8.34 -9.60
C LYS A 105 -10.02 8.67 -10.87
N GLN A 106 -8.73 8.97 -10.76
CA GLN A 106 -7.87 9.25 -11.91
C GLN A 106 -7.74 8.05 -12.84
N MET A 107 -7.56 6.84 -12.29
CA MET A 107 -7.47 5.61 -13.11
C MET A 107 -8.76 5.36 -13.91
N LYS A 108 -9.94 5.50 -13.28
CA LYS A 108 -11.24 5.38 -13.99
C LYS A 108 -11.38 6.38 -15.13
N SER A 109 -10.88 7.60 -14.94
CA SER A 109 -10.88 8.61 -15.99
C SER A 109 -9.98 8.20 -17.15
N TYR A 110 -8.78 7.68 -16.88
CA TYR A 110 -7.85 7.21 -17.91
C TYR A 110 -8.43 6.05 -18.73
N GLU A 111 -9.03 5.04 -18.08
CA GLU A 111 -9.71 3.94 -18.77
C GLU A 111 -10.82 4.45 -19.70
N SER A 112 -11.60 5.44 -19.22
CA SER A 112 -12.66 6.07 -20.02
C SER A 112 -12.09 6.78 -21.26
N TYR A 113 -10.99 7.52 -21.12
CA TYR A 113 -10.31 8.18 -22.24
C TYR A 113 -9.70 7.19 -23.23
N ALA A 114 -9.06 6.12 -22.75
CA ALA A 114 -8.48 5.08 -23.59
C ALA A 114 -9.57 4.35 -24.42
N MET A 115 -10.74 4.09 -23.83
CA MET A 115 -11.89 3.49 -24.54
C MET A 115 -12.50 4.44 -25.60
N LEU A 116 -12.62 5.73 -25.30
CA LEU A 116 -13.13 6.72 -26.26
C LEU A 116 -12.17 6.91 -27.46
N GLY A 117 -10.86 6.93 -27.22
CA GLY A 117 -9.85 7.02 -28.27
C GLY A 117 -9.83 5.80 -29.20
N THR A 118 -10.15 4.62 -28.69
CA THR A 118 -10.22 3.37 -29.48
C THR A 118 -11.47 3.31 -30.37
N THR A 119 -12.55 4.00 -30.00
CA THR A 119 -13.84 3.95 -30.73
C THR A 119 -13.90 4.90 -31.93
N THR A 120 -12.96 5.86 -32.05
CA THR A 120 -12.96 6.88 -33.12
C THR A 120 -12.17 6.46 -34.38
N GLN A 121 -11.54 5.29 -34.39
CA GLN A 121 -10.93 4.69 -35.60
C GLN A 121 -11.77 3.49 -36.09
N ARG A 122 -12.93 3.73 -36.68
CA ARG A 122 -13.58 2.82 -37.64
C ARG A 122 -14.39 3.60 -38.66
#